data_AF-A0A2D9KQI4-F1
#
_entry.id   AF-A0A2D9KQI4-F1
#
_cell.length_a   1.000
_cell.length_b   1.000
_cell.length_c   1.000
_cell.angle_alpha   90.00
_cell.angle_beta   90.00
_cell.angle_gamma   90.00
#
_symmetry.space_group_name_H-M   'P 1'
#
loop_
_entity.id
_entity.type
_entity.pdbx_description
1 polymer ?
#
loop_
_entity_poly.entity_id
_entity_poly.type
_entity_poly.pdbx_seq_one_letter_code
_entity_poly.pdbx_strand_id
1 'polypeptide(L)' 'HVLCDRPSLPLVEQSLRQNRSQLIRMPQVHCAESYLSTDTIDLLRKEIGLQIPAGAS' A
#
# COMPACT_ATOMS: atom_id res chain seq x y z
N HIS A 1 -0.28 3.92 -13.32
CA HIS A 1 -0.91 2.95 -12.41
C HIS A 1 -0.69 3.44 -11.00
N VAL A 2 -1.62 3.17 -10.09
CA VAL A 2 -1.47 3.42 -8.65
C VAL A 2 -1.60 2.06 -7.96
N LEU A 3 -0.63 1.72 -7.11
CA LEU A 3 -0.68 0.52 -6.27
C LEU A 3 -1.02 0.96 -4.85
N CYS A 4 -1.96 0.28 -4.19
CA CYS A 4 -2.30 0.57 -2.80
C CYS A 4 -2.78 -0.69 -2.07
N ASP A 5 -2.79 -0.64 -0.73
CA ASP A 5 -3.49 -1.63 0.07
C ASP A 5 -4.99 -1.34 0.14
N ARG A 6 -5.73 -2.29 0.73
CA ARG A 6 -7.18 -2.19 0.87
C ARG A 6 -7.63 -1.03 1.78
N PRO A 7 -6.98 -0.72 2.91
CA PRO A 7 -7.30 0.45 3.71
C PRO A 7 -7.13 1.77 2.96
N SER A 8 -6.12 1.90 2.10
CA SER A 8 -5.86 3.14 1.35
C SER A 8 -6.76 3.32 0.12
N LEU A 9 -7.41 2.26 -0.38
CA LEU A 9 -8.18 2.28 -1.62
C LEU A 9 -9.22 3.42 -1.71
N PRO A 10 -10.09 3.65 -0.69
CA PRO A 10 -11.10 4.71 -0.78
C PRO A 10 -10.48 6.11 -0.92
N LEU A 11 -9.38 6.35 -0.18
CA LEU A 11 -8.66 7.62 -0.21
C LEU A 11 -7.98 7.84 -1.57
N VAL A 12 -7.38 6.79 -2.14
CA VAL A 12 -6.76 6.84 -3.47
C VAL A 12 -7.80 7.17 -4.53
N GLU A 13 -8.94 6.48 -4.55
CA GLU A 13 -10.00 6.72 -5.52
C GLU A 13 -10.60 8.13 -5.41
N GLN A 14 -10.79 8.61 -4.17
CA GLN A 14 -11.24 9.98 -3.94
C GLN A 14 -10.21 11.00 -4.43
N SER A 15 -8.93 10.80 -4.13
CA SER A 15 -7.87 11.72 -4.53
C SER A 15 -7.75 11.81 -6.05
N LEU A 16 -7.88 10.68 -6.76
CA LEU A 16 -7.88 10.65 -8.23
C LEU A 16 -9.09 11.37 -8.84
N ARG A 17 -10.27 11.23 -8.23
CA ARG A 17 -11.47 11.96 -8.68
C ARG A 17 -11.32 13.47 -8.46
N GLN A 18 -10.85 13.90 -7.30
CA GLN A 18 -10.68 15.31 -6.96
C GLN A 18 -9.66 16.00 -7.88
N ASN A 19 -8.60 15.29 -8.28
CA ASN A 19 -7.53 15.84 -9.12
C ASN A 19 -7.72 15.52 -10.61
N ARG A 20 -8.90 15.04 -11.03
CA ARG A 20 -9.14 14.54 -12.39
C ARG A 20 -8.75 15.52 -13.51
N SER A 21 -8.99 16.82 -13.29
CA SER A 21 -8.71 17.90 -14.25
C SER A 21 -7.22 18.13 -14.49
N GLN A 22 -6.37 17.72 -13.55
CA GLN A 22 -4.91 17.87 -13.62
C GLN A 22 -4.23 16.62 -14.21
N LEU A 23 -4.99 15.55 -14.49
CA LEU A 23 -4.46 14.29 -15.00
C LEU A 23 -4.61 14.20 -16.52
N ILE A 24 -3.48 13.96 -17.22
CA ILE A 24 -3.45 13.66 -18.66
C ILE A 24 -4.36 12.45 -18.97
N ARG A 25 -4.33 11.42 -18.10
CA ARG A 25 -5.22 10.25 -18.15
C ARG A 25 -5.49 9.72 -16.75
N MET A 26 -6.63 9.05 -16.57
CA MET A 26 -6.91 8.36 -15.31
C MET A 26 -5.99 7.13 -15.17
N PRO A 27 -5.23 6.99 -14.06
CA PRO A 27 -4.45 5.79 -13.82
C PRO A 27 -5.36 4.64 -13.39
N GLN A 28 -5.02 3.41 -13.79
CA GLN A 28 -5.60 2.22 -13.19
C GLN A 28 -5.09 2.05 -11.75
N VAL A 29 -6.02 1.78 -10.83
CA VAL A 29 -5.74 1.50 -9.43
C VAL A 29 -5.70 0.00 -9.22
N HIS A 30 -4.65 -0.47 -8.56
CA HIS A 30 -4.40 -1.86 -8.23
C HIS A 30 -4.38 -1.99 -6.71
N CYS A 31 -5.45 -2.54 -6.15
CA CYS A 31 -5.52 -2.87 -4.73
C CYS A 31 -4.84 -4.23 -4.52
N ALA A 32 -3.66 -4.23 -3.91
CA ALA A 32 -2.93 -5.44 -3.61
C ALA A 32 -3.15 -5.84 -2.14
N GLU A 33 -3.36 -7.12 -1.89
CA GLU A 33 -3.40 -7.68 -0.53
C GLU A 33 -1.99 -7.70 0.09
N SER A 34 -0.98 -8.00 -0.74
CA SER A 34 0.43 -7.90 -0.39
C SER A 34 1.22 -7.39 -1.59
N TYR A 35 1.78 -6.19 -1.47
CA TYR A 35 2.67 -5.59 -2.48
C TYR A 35 4.14 -5.60 -2.07
N LEU A 36 4.42 -6.06 -0.85
CA LEU A 36 5.77 -6.29 -0.33
C LEU A 36 5.95 -7.80 -0.14
N SER A 37 7.11 -8.33 -0.50
CA SER A 37 7.46 -9.71 -0.16
C SER A 37 7.59 -9.86 1.36
N THR A 38 7.43 -11.08 1.87
CA THR A 38 7.69 -11.40 3.27
C THR A 38 9.07 -10.93 3.71
N ASP A 39 10.10 -11.17 2.88
CA ASP A 39 11.47 -10.71 3.15
C ASP A 39 11.57 -9.19 3.32
N THR A 40 10.83 -8.43 2.49
CA THR A 40 10.80 -6.96 2.58
C THR A 40 10.08 -6.52 3.85
N ILE A 41 8.98 -7.19 4.22
CA ILE A 41 8.23 -6.91 5.43
C ILE A 41 9.09 -7.18 6.67
N ASP A 42 9.84 -8.28 6.69
CA ASP A 42 10.70 -8.64 7.81
C ASP A 42 11.88 -7.69 7.95
N LEU A 43 12.47 -7.24 6.83
CA LEU A 43 13.47 -6.18 6.84
C LEU A 43 12.90 -4.89 7.43
N LEU A 44 11.74 -4.43 6.95
CA LEU A 44 11.12 -3.21 7.44
C LEU A 44 10.81 -3.28 8.93
N ARG A 45 10.25 -4.40 9.41
CA ARG A 45 9.98 -4.66 10.82
C ARG A 45 11.23 -4.52 11.69
N LYS A 46 12.36 -5.07 11.22
CA LYS A 46 13.66 -4.93 11.91
C LYS A 46 14.10 -3.47 11.97
N GLU A 47 14.04 -2.74 10.85
CA GLU A 47 14.47 -1.34 10.77
C GLU A 47 13.64 -0.41 11.68
N ILE A 48 12.35 -0.69 11.87
CA ILE A 48 11.45 0.10 12.75
C ILE A 48 11.34 -0.44 14.18
N GLY A 49 12.12 -1.47 14.54
CA GLY A 49 12.14 -2.04 15.89
C GLY A 49 10.89 -2.84 16.28
N LEU A 50 10.04 -3.23 15.32
CA LEU A 50 8.92 -4.14 15.55
C LEU A 50 9.42 -5.58 15.56
N GLN A 51 9.94 -6.04 16.70
CA GLN A 51 10.29 -7.45 16.88
C GLN A 51 9.01 -8.27 17.04
N ILE A 52 8.83 -9.30 16.21
CA ILE A 52 7.76 -10.29 16.40
C ILE A 52 8.14 -11.09 17.65
N PRO A 53 7.31 -11.12 18.71
CA PRO A 53 7.61 -11.95 19.86
C PRO A 53 7.67 -13.42 19.40
N ALA A 54 8.75 -14.10 19.78
CA ALA A 54 8.93 -15.53 19.55
C ALA A 54 7.84 -16.29 20.32
N GLY A 55 6.69 -16.56 19.68
CA GLY A 55 5.59 -17.29 20.33
C GLY A 55 4.22 -17.22 19.68
N ALA A 56 3.98 -16.41 18.65
CA ALA A 56 2.72 -16.48 17.90
C ALA A 56 2.82 -17.59 16.85
N SER A 57 2.39 -18.80 17.23
CA SER A 57 2.07 -19.92 16.32
C SER A 57 0.70 -19.74 15.71
#